data_AF-A0A450TWJ8-F1
#
_entry.id   AF-A0A450TWJ8-F1
#
_cell.length_a   1.000
_cell.length_b   1.000
_cell.length_c   1.000
_cell.angle_alpha   90.00
_cell.angle_beta   90.00
_cell.angle_gamma   90.00
#
_symmetry.space_group_name_H-M   'P 1'
#
loop_
_entity.id
_entity.type
_entity.pdbx_description
1 polymer ?
#
loop_
_entity_poly.entity_id
_entity_poly.type
_entity_poly.pdbx_seq_one_letter_code
_entity_poly.pdbx_strand_id
1 'polypeptide(L)'
;MTHHLILAQSEVTANALGAWLELLGEKPLADDDPRCIVCPEDIRLETIPDVYENLCERIDETVRAGADSISLNRVTVLVDSVDIDELNAISEGGGWNSLIAMLILSFPEIRWVFGVIEGKRSEEKQRIIEWHLLPSLLANWHRDPLFDPTGLRNWIRAKTNVELEKLWGLRVQERDGLAASIDDDKSYAQLHGYIAYRFGYRADVITRWISMKERFRIGVGKKQGSSKNPHGYWLLLEDMSLNFPDRRLAIHLLNLGERARQCPQLDSANPDSENSEHRILITVGRTGLGDNYTLRENRSYLRNKRRGRGKVVLKLTSGLFDLWEQCGLLRKNRRSHRPGDADWFSESRNRLPQSMETEKQHGGHGAQGRLLLLVDQLLDRARIYIRRTITVGEAVRGAVLATDALELSGSKNSTRTIDALSLKHRFEVLAECQFSGIEHHIKIEPRMEEIELEMASISRLSGEKVALNAQMHILNELVRLLREHNQFDEEQVCMRRVRQLHTTLWMRARPWRYGFWPFIRYTEQLLASFPRFLSIVTVWLLVLAALFAWALPQEAVGATGGILERIVLGLESAITSFFSVGAPIYHSIDNAPITLPSWKMVFVSSLAIVSGFLHLGVLITHLYTLVSRR
;
A
#
# COMPACT_ATOMS: atom_id res chain seq x y z
N MET A 1 3.72 -29.49 6.94
CA MET A 1 2.56 -30.19 6.38
C MET A 1 1.48 -29.17 6.06
N THR A 2 0.69 -29.44 5.03
CA THR A 2 -0.52 -28.69 4.68
C THR A 2 -1.63 -29.19 5.58
N HIS A 3 -2.52 -28.30 6.04
CA HIS A 3 -3.70 -28.69 6.81
C HIS A 3 -4.91 -28.71 5.87
N HIS A 4 -5.70 -29.77 5.93
CA HIS A 4 -6.84 -29.97 5.05
C HIS A 4 -8.15 -29.83 5.83
N LEU A 5 -9.06 -29.01 5.30
CA LEU A 5 -10.44 -28.86 5.77
C LEU A 5 -11.39 -29.33 4.68
N ILE A 6 -12.55 -29.85 5.06
CA ILE A 6 -13.60 -30.28 4.16
C ILE A 6 -14.83 -29.42 4.42
N LEU A 7 -15.38 -28.85 3.37
CA LEU A 7 -16.63 -28.09 3.36
C LEU A 7 -17.56 -28.73 2.33
N ALA A 8 -18.66 -29.32 2.80
CA ALA A 8 -19.52 -30.13 1.95
C ALA A 8 -21.00 -29.92 2.24
N GLN A 9 -21.83 -30.15 1.22
CA GLN A 9 -23.29 -30.03 1.27
C GLN A 9 -23.96 -31.24 1.94
N SER A 10 -23.27 -32.38 1.99
CA SER A 10 -23.78 -33.63 2.58
C SER A 10 -22.65 -34.42 3.25
N GLU A 11 -23.02 -35.31 4.18
CA GLU A 11 -22.07 -36.27 4.77
C GLU A 11 -21.47 -37.22 3.72
N VAL A 12 -22.23 -37.56 2.68
CA VAL A 12 -21.76 -38.46 1.61
C VAL A 12 -20.62 -37.81 0.83
N THR A 13 -20.79 -36.55 0.42
CA THR A 13 -19.75 -35.81 -0.30
C THR A 13 -18.56 -35.49 0.59
N ALA A 14 -18.80 -35.20 1.88
CA ALA A 14 -17.73 -35.06 2.88
C ALA A 14 -16.88 -36.33 3.01
N ASN A 15 -17.51 -37.50 3.15
CA ASN A 15 -16.84 -38.79 3.26
C ASN A 15 -16.06 -39.13 1.99
N ALA A 16 -16.59 -38.79 0.81
CA ALA A 16 -15.87 -38.96 -0.46
C ALA A 16 -14.59 -38.10 -0.53
N LEU A 17 -14.65 -36.84 -0.08
CA LEU A 17 -13.47 -36.00 0.05
C LEU A 17 -12.49 -36.50 1.13
N GLY A 18 -13.03 -37.06 2.23
CA GLY A 18 -12.24 -37.72 3.28
C GLY A 18 -11.42 -38.89 2.75
N ALA A 19 -12.04 -39.77 1.96
CA ALA A 19 -11.35 -40.87 1.30
C ALA A 19 -10.24 -40.38 0.34
N TRP A 20 -10.43 -39.23 -0.31
CA TRP A 20 -9.38 -38.62 -1.12
C TRP A 20 -8.18 -38.16 -0.27
N LEU A 21 -8.42 -37.61 0.92
CA LEU A 21 -7.35 -37.25 1.86
C LEU A 21 -6.58 -38.49 2.35
N GLU A 22 -7.27 -39.60 2.61
CA GLU A 22 -6.62 -40.87 2.97
C GLU A 22 -5.68 -41.37 1.87
N LEU A 23 -6.06 -41.23 0.59
CA LEU A 23 -5.19 -41.55 -0.55
C LEU A 23 -3.93 -40.65 -0.62
N LEU A 24 -4.00 -39.44 -0.07
CA LEU A 24 -2.85 -38.54 0.09
C LEU A 24 -1.99 -38.86 1.33
N GLY A 25 -2.37 -39.89 2.10
CA GLY A 25 -1.67 -40.32 3.31
C GLY A 25 -2.08 -39.57 4.57
N GLU A 26 -3.18 -38.82 4.55
CA GLU A 26 -3.76 -38.21 5.76
C GLU A 26 -4.46 -39.27 6.63
N LYS A 27 -4.63 -38.96 7.91
CA LYS A 27 -5.37 -39.84 8.82
C LYS A 27 -6.87 -39.88 8.41
N PRO A 28 -7.49 -41.07 8.45
CA PRO A 28 -8.94 -41.21 8.27
C PRO A 28 -9.71 -40.23 9.15
N LEU A 29 -10.83 -39.73 8.63
CA LEU A 29 -11.74 -38.89 9.40
C LEU A 29 -12.43 -39.74 10.46
N ALA A 30 -12.48 -39.23 11.69
CA ALA A 30 -13.34 -39.80 12.72
C ALA A 30 -14.79 -39.28 12.55
N ASP A 31 -15.75 -39.97 13.16
CA ASP A 31 -17.08 -39.40 13.37
C ASP A 31 -16.93 -38.08 14.17
N ASP A 32 -17.55 -37.01 13.67
CA ASP A 32 -17.43 -35.63 14.20
C ASP A 32 -16.03 -35.00 14.13
N ASP A 33 -15.21 -35.37 13.13
CA ASP A 33 -13.90 -34.74 12.92
C ASP A 33 -14.03 -33.21 12.69
N PRO A 34 -13.34 -32.36 13.46
CA PRO A 34 -13.44 -30.90 13.35
C PRO A 34 -12.92 -30.34 12.02
N ARG A 35 -12.19 -31.15 11.23
CA ARG A 35 -11.79 -30.82 9.86
C ARG A 35 -12.96 -30.87 8.89
N CYS A 36 -14.06 -31.53 9.25
CA CYS A 36 -15.23 -31.71 8.41
C CYS A 36 -16.35 -30.74 8.81
N ILE A 37 -16.76 -29.91 7.85
CA ILE A 37 -17.83 -28.92 8.00
C ILE A 37 -18.92 -29.28 6.98
N VAL A 38 -19.98 -29.93 7.46
CA VAL A 38 -21.16 -30.24 6.64
C VAL A 38 -22.19 -29.13 6.81
N CYS A 39 -22.63 -28.54 5.69
CA CYS A 39 -23.62 -27.47 5.62
C CYS A 39 -24.75 -27.88 4.66
N PRO A 40 -25.97 -28.19 5.14
CA PRO A 40 -27.04 -28.74 4.30
C PRO A 40 -27.41 -27.86 3.11
N GLU A 41 -27.85 -28.46 1.99
CA GLU A 41 -28.19 -27.77 0.74
C GLU A 41 -29.31 -26.72 0.85
N ASP A 42 -30.26 -26.91 1.77
CA ASP A 42 -31.45 -26.05 1.94
C ASP A 42 -31.12 -24.72 2.66
N ILE A 43 -30.10 -24.01 2.20
CA ILE A 43 -29.74 -22.69 2.71
C ILE A 43 -30.77 -21.67 2.20
N ARG A 44 -31.70 -21.29 3.07
CA ARG A 44 -32.65 -20.21 2.77
C ARG A 44 -31.91 -18.88 2.63
N LEU A 45 -32.42 -18.03 1.74
CA LEU A 45 -31.87 -16.69 1.48
C LEU A 45 -31.68 -15.83 2.74
N GLU A 46 -32.63 -15.91 3.66
CA GLU A 46 -32.64 -15.15 4.91
C GLU A 46 -31.53 -15.58 5.88
N THR A 47 -31.07 -16.84 5.80
CA THR A 47 -30.06 -17.40 6.70
C THR A 47 -28.64 -17.31 6.17
N ILE A 48 -28.43 -16.82 4.94
CA ILE A 48 -27.09 -16.77 4.32
C ILE A 48 -26.08 -15.96 5.15
N PRO A 49 -26.41 -14.76 5.69
CA PRO A 49 -25.49 -14.03 6.56
C PRO A 49 -25.04 -14.85 7.77
N ASP A 50 -25.99 -15.45 8.49
CA ASP A 50 -25.71 -16.23 9.70
C ASP A 50 -24.89 -17.49 9.39
N VAL A 51 -25.23 -18.19 8.30
CA VAL A 51 -24.47 -19.37 7.84
C VAL A 51 -23.05 -18.96 7.42
N TYR A 52 -22.89 -17.85 6.71
CA TYR A 52 -21.59 -17.32 6.31
C TYR A 52 -20.72 -16.96 7.51
N GLU A 53 -21.27 -16.25 8.49
CA GLU A 53 -20.56 -15.88 9.73
C GLU A 53 -20.15 -17.12 10.51
N ASN A 54 -21.07 -18.09 10.68
CA ASN A 54 -20.78 -19.37 11.32
C ASN A 54 -19.65 -20.14 10.62
N LEU A 55 -19.67 -20.21 9.29
CA LEU A 55 -18.61 -20.87 8.53
C LEU A 55 -17.27 -20.15 8.66
N CYS A 56 -17.26 -18.81 8.67
CA CYS A 56 -16.05 -18.04 8.91
C CYS A 56 -15.47 -18.32 10.30
N GLU A 57 -16.32 -18.34 11.33
CA GLU A 57 -15.92 -18.66 12.70
C GLU A 57 -15.37 -20.08 12.79
N ARG A 58 -16.07 -21.08 12.25
CA ARG A 58 -15.61 -22.47 12.25
C ARG A 58 -14.28 -22.66 11.53
N ILE A 59 -14.07 -22.01 10.38
CA ILE A 59 -12.77 -22.05 9.69
C ILE A 59 -11.68 -21.47 10.58
N ASP A 60 -11.92 -20.32 11.21
CA ASP A 60 -10.97 -19.69 12.12
C ASP A 60 -10.69 -20.53 13.37
N GLU A 61 -11.71 -21.16 13.95
CA GLU A 61 -11.61 -22.05 15.11
C GLU A 61 -10.80 -23.31 14.79
N THR A 62 -11.11 -24.01 13.70
CA THR A 62 -10.39 -25.24 13.34
C THR A 62 -8.91 -24.95 13.06
N VAL A 63 -8.61 -23.77 12.50
CA VAL A 63 -7.22 -23.34 12.26
C VAL A 63 -6.48 -22.97 13.56
N ARG A 64 -7.21 -22.60 14.63
CA ARG A 64 -6.67 -22.25 15.95
C ARG A 64 -6.64 -23.42 16.94
N ALA A 65 -7.41 -24.49 16.73
CA ALA A 65 -7.64 -25.58 17.70
C ALA A 65 -6.42 -26.47 18.05
N GLY A 66 -5.21 -26.15 17.56
CA GLY A 66 -3.97 -26.87 17.87
C GLY A 66 -3.03 -26.15 18.83
N ALA A 67 -2.08 -26.87 19.42
CA ALA A 67 -1.03 -26.31 20.28
C ALA A 67 -0.18 -25.22 19.57
N ASP A 68 -0.06 -25.33 18.24
CA ASP A 68 0.49 -24.30 17.37
C ASP A 68 -0.62 -23.79 16.44
N SER A 69 -0.91 -22.49 16.46
CA SER A 69 -1.84 -21.87 15.51
C SER A 69 -1.36 -22.12 14.08
N ILE A 70 -2.18 -22.77 13.24
CA ILE A 70 -1.81 -23.08 11.86
C ILE A 70 -1.91 -21.80 11.04
N SER A 71 -0.88 -21.48 10.25
CA SER A 71 -0.96 -20.34 9.35
C SER A 71 -1.92 -20.64 8.20
N LEU A 72 -2.86 -19.74 7.92
CA LEU A 72 -3.89 -19.90 6.88
C LEU A 72 -3.31 -20.18 5.48
N ASN A 73 -2.12 -19.68 5.18
CA ASN A 73 -1.43 -20.00 3.92
C ASN A 73 -0.90 -21.44 3.80
N ARG A 74 -1.14 -22.26 4.82
CA ARG A 74 -0.88 -23.71 4.83
C ARG A 74 -2.20 -24.51 4.86
N VAL A 75 -3.34 -23.85 4.84
CA VAL A 75 -4.66 -24.47 4.86
C VAL A 75 -5.16 -24.65 3.44
N THR A 76 -5.64 -25.85 3.14
CA THR A 76 -6.35 -26.17 1.92
C THR A 76 -7.77 -26.60 2.26
N VAL A 77 -8.77 -25.89 1.75
CA VAL A 77 -10.17 -26.26 1.92
C VAL A 77 -10.62 -27.03 0.68
N LEU A 78 -11.09 -28.25 0.91
CA LEU A 78 -11.76 -29.09 -0.07
C LEU A 78 -13.25 -28.78 -0.03
N VAL A 79 -13.79 -28.31 -1.14
CA VAL A 79 -15.22 -28.08 -1.34
C VAL A 79 -15.75 -29.19 -2.23
N ASP A 80 -16.94 -29.72 -1.97
CA ASP A 80 -17.48 -30.85 -2.73
C ASP A 80 -17.77 -30.53 -4.19
N SER A 81 -18.77 -29.72 -4.49
CA SER A 81 -19.18 -29.34 -5.84
C SER A 81 -19.45 -27.84 -5.93
N VAL A 82 -19.03 -27.25 -7.04
CA VAL A 82 -19.38 -25.85 -7.40
C VAL A 82 -19.69 -25.75 -8.88
N ASP A 83 -20.64 -24.87 -9.24
CA ASP A 83 -20.77 -24.40 -10.62
C ASP A 83 -19.94 -23.12 -10.79
N ILE A 84 -18.87 -23.21 -11.58
CA ILE A 84 -17.95 -22.09 -11.81
C ILE A 84 -18.63 -20.91 -12.53
N ASP A 85 -19.73 -21.16 -13.24
CA ASP A 85 -20.51 -20.11 -13.90
C ASP A 85 -21.37 -19.33 -12.94
N GLU A 86 -21.73 -19.92 -11.80
CA GLU A 86 -22.56 -19.35 -10.74
C GLU A 86 -21.76 -18.83 -9.54
N LEU A 87 -20.44 -19.03 -9.49
CA LEU A 87 -19.56 -18.49 -8.44
C LEU A 87 -19.54 -16.95 -8.45
N ASN A 88 -20.52 -16.34 -7.79
CA ASN A 88 -20.69 -14.90 -7.65
C ASN A 88 -21.11 -14.57 -6.22
N ALA A 89 -20.58 -13.50 -5.63
CA ALA A 89 -20.74 -13.23 -4.20
C ALA A 89 -22.10 -12.61 -3.81
N ILE A 90 -22.95 -12.29 -4.79
CA ILE A 90 -24.11 -11.41 -4.58
C ILE A 90 -25.43 -11.95 -5.14
N SER A 91 -25.48 -13.18 -5.64
CA SER A 91 -26.67 -13.71 -6.35
C SER A 91 -27.94 -13.57 -5.52
N GLU A 92 -29.00 -13.00 -6.12
CA GLU A 92 -30.28 -12.83 -5.44
C GLU A 92 -30.94 -14.16 -5.07
N GLY A 93 -30.65 -15.24 -5.80
CA GLY A 93 -31.13 -16.60 -5.47
C GLY A 93 -30.49 -17.19 -4.21
N GLY A 94 -29.31 -16.69 -3.82
CA GLY A 94 -28.56 -17.27 -2.72
C GLY A 94 -28.14 -18.70 -3.01
N GLY A 95 -27.55 -19.37 -2.03
CA GLY A 95 -27.17 -20.78 -2.14
C GLY A 95 -25.67 -21.02 -2.11
N TRP A 96 -25.31 -22.29 -2.30
CA TRP A 96 -23.97 -22.81 -2.06
C TRP A 96 -22.87 -22.09 -2.85
N ASN A 97 -23.03 -21.92 -4.16
CA ASN A 97 -22.06 -21.24 -5.02
C ASN A 97 -21.78 -19.80 -4.56
N SER A 98 -22.81 -19.08 -4.09
CA SER A 98 -22.66 -17.71 -3.58
C SER A 98 -21.92 -17.68 -2.25
N LEU A 99 -22.23 -18.63 -1.37
CA LEU A 99 -21.59 -18.76 -0.06
C LEU A 99 -20.11 -19.12 -0.20
N ILE A 100 -19.78 -20.07 -1.08
CA ILE A 100 -18.40 -20.44 -1.40
C ILE A 100 -17.66 -19.26 -2.03
N ALA A 101 -18.28 -18.52 -2.95
CA ALA A 101 -17.70 -17.30 -3.52
C ALA A 101 -17.39 -16.25 -2.44
N MET A 102 -18.29 -16.05 -1.48
CA MET A 102 -18.08 -15.17 -0.33
C MET A 102 -16.87 -15.62 0.52
N LEU A 103 -16.80 -16.91 0.89
CA LEU A 103 -15.69 -17.46 1.68
C LEU A 103 -14.34 -17.33 0.95
N ILE A 104 -14.29 -17.61 -0.36
CA ILE A 104 -13.07 -17.48 -1.16
C ILE A 104 -12.56 -16.03 -1.16
N LEU A 105 -13.45 -15.04 -1.26
CA LEU A 105 -13.08 -13.63 -1.19
C LEU A 105 -12.65 -13.21 0.22
N SER A 106 -13.21 -13.82 1.26
CA SER A 106 -12.88 -13.52 2.66
C SER A 106 -11.57 -14.13 3.15
N PHE A 107 -11.11 -15.23 2.54
CA PHE A 107 -9.88 -15.93 2.91
C PHE A 107 -8.89 -16.01 1.74
N PRO A 108 -8.27 -14.89 1.36
CA PRO A 108 -7.32 -14.85 0.25
C PRO A 108 -6.08 -15.72 0.47
N GLU A 109 -5.80 -16.09 1.71
CA GLU A 109 -4.64 -16.92 2.09
C GLU A 109 -4.89 -18.42 1.97
N ILE A 110 -6.15 -18.84 1.89
CA ILE A 110 -6.50 -20.27 1.83
C ILE A 110 -6.42 -20.77 0.39
N ARG A 111 -5.90 -22.00 0.22
CA ARG A 111 -6.02 -22.71 -1.05
C ARG A 111 -7.37 -23.40 -1.12
N TRP A 112 -8.13 -23.12 -2.18
CA TRP A 112 -9.43 -23.73 -2.43
C TRP A 112 -9.31 -24.82 -3.49
N VAL A 113 -9.87 -26.01 -3.24
CA VAL A 113 -9.90 -27.14 -4.17
C VAL A 113 -11.30 -27.73 -4.19
N PHE A 114 -11.80 -28.05 -5.37
CA PHE A 114 -13.15 -28.54 -5.61
C PHE A 114 -13.12 -30.02 -6.01
N GLY A 115 -14.02 -30.81 -5.43
CA GLY A 115 -14.25 -32.21 -5.81
C GLY A 115 -14.78 -32.31 -7.23
N VAL A 116 -15.82 -31.53 -7.52
CA VAL A 116 -16.48 -31.42 -8.81
C VAL A 116 -16.61 -29.95 -9.19
N ILE A 117 -16.28 -29.63 -10.44
CA ILE A 117 -16.52 -28.29 -11.01
C ILE A 117 -17.44 -28.45 -12.21
N GLU A 118 -18.62 -27.86 -12.12
CA GLU A 118 -19.61 -27.77 -13.19
C GLU A 118 -19.46 -26.47 -13.98
N GLY A 119 -20.14 -26.38 -15.13
CA GLY A 119 -20.16 -25.19 -15.98
C GLY A 119 -19.54 -25.36 -17.37
N LYS A 120 -19.75 -24.38 -18.25
CA LYS A 120 -19.32 -24.45 -19.66
C LYS A 120 -17.81 -24.22 -19.78
N ARG A 121 -17.07 -25.14 -20.41
CA ARG A 121 -15.62 -25.01 -20.59
C ARG A 121 -15.24 -23.92 -21.59
N SER A 122 -14.40 -22.98 -21.17
CA SER A 122 -13.62 -22.06 -22.02
C SER A 122 -12.12 -22.24 -21.72
N GLU A 123 -11.22 -21.75 -22.57
CA GLU A 123 -9.77 -21.88 -22.34
C GLU A 123 -9.30 -21.21 -21.02
N GLU A 124 -9.86 -20.05 -20.70
CA GLU A 124 -9.53 -19.33 -19.45
C GLU A 124 -10.05 -20.10 -18.23
N LYS A 125 -11.30 -20.56 -18.27
CA LYS A 125 -11.89 -21.41 -17.22
C LYS A 125 -11.09 -22.68 -17.03
N GLN A 126 -10.64 -23.31 -18.12
CA GLN A 126 -9.89 -24.56 -18.07
C GLN A 126 -8.60 -24.39 -17.25
N ARG A 127 -7.91 -23.24 -17.36
CA ARG A 127 -6.74 -22.95 -16.53
C ARG A 127 -7.10 -22.88 -15.05
N ILE A 128 -8.17 -22.17 -14.70
CA ILE A 128 -8.63 -22.06 -13.30
C ILE A 128 -9.00 -23.45 -12.77
N ILE A 129 -9.80 -24.21 -13.52
CA ILE A 129 -10.24 -25.56 -13.20
C ILE A 129 -9.03 -26.47 -12.89
N GLU A 130 -8.00 -26.48 -13.75
CA GLU A 130 -6.80 -27.31 -13.54
C GLU A 130 -6.08 -27.03 -12.22
N TRP A 131 -6.07 -25.77 -11.75
CA TRP A 131 -5.43 -25.38 -10.48
C TRP A 131 -6.26 -25.73 -9.25
N HIS A 132 -7.57 -25.90 -9.41
CA HIS A 132 -8.52 -26.00 -8.32
C HIS A 132 -9.28 -27.33 -8.28
N LEU A 133 -8.94 -28.33 -9.11
CA LEU A 133 -9.45 -29.70 -8.98
C LEU A 133 -8.62 -30.57 -8.02
N LEU A 134 -9.20 -31.67 -7.53
CA LEU A 134 -8.53 -32.65 -6.66
C LEU A 134 -7.14 -33.13 -7.13
N PRO A 135 -6.89 -33.40 -8.44
CA PRO A 135 -5.55 -33.80 -8.90
C PRO A 135 -4.48 -32.74 -8.66
N SER A 136 -4.85 -31.47 -8.49
CA SER A 136 -3.90 -30.40 -8.14
C SER A 136 -3.25 -30.61 -6.77
N LEU A 137 -3.83 -31.43 -5.88
CA LEU A 137 -3.26 -31.80 -4.59
C LEU A 137 -2.03 -32.71 -4.74
N LEU A 138 -1.97 -33.49 -5.82
CA LEU A 138 -0.84 -34.35 -6.16
C LEU A 138 0.32 -33.58 -6.81
N ALA A 139 0.10 -32.32 -7.17
CA ALA A 139 1.14 -31.50 -7.75
C ALA A 139 2.22 -31.18 -6.71
N ASN A 140 3.49 -31.45 -7.06
CA ASN A 140 4.65 -31.16 -6.20
C ASN A 140 4.95 -29.65 -6.05
N TRP A 141 4.11 -28.78 -6.61
CA TRP A 141 4.29 -27.34 -6.63
C TRP A 141 3.07 -26.65 -6.04
N HIS A 142 3.33 -25.61 -5.25
CA HIS A 142 2.31 -24.83 -4.55
C HIS A 142 2.43 -23.36 -4.96
N ARG A 143 1.32 -22.78 -5.41
CA ARG A 143 1.16 -21.33 -5.60
C ARG A 143 0.61 -20.73 -4.32
N ASP A 144 1.26 -19.71 -3.78
CA ASP A 144 0.73 -18.96 -2.63
C ASP A 144 -0.54 -18.21 -3.07
N PRO A 145 -1.73 -18.51 -2.53
CA PRO A 145 -2.99 -17.95 -3.01
C PRO A 145 -3.17 -16.46 -2.66
N LEU A 146 -2.32 -15.92 -1.76
CA LEU A 146 -2.47 -14.58 -1.18
C LEU A 146 -2.63 -13.44 -2.20
N PHE A 147 -2.03 -13.55 -3.38
CA PHE A 147 -2.12 -12.54 -4.46
C PHE A 147 -2.84 -13.04 -5.72
N ASP A 148 -3.66 -14.08 -5.56
CA ASP A 148 -4.51 -14.68 -6.60
C ASP A 148 -3.76 -15.09 -7.88
N PRO A 149 -2.62 -15.82 -7.81
CA PRO A 149 -1.87 -16.19 -9.01
C PRO A 149 -2.62 -17.11 -9.96
N THR A 150 -3.68 -17.80 -9.51
CA THR A 150 -4.53 -18.66 -10.34
C THR A 150 -5.66 -17.89 -11.01
N GLY A 151 -6.09 -16.76 -10.44
CA GLY A 151 -7.21 -15.95 -10.95
C GLY A 151 -8.59 -16.35 -10.44
N LEU A 152 -8.68 -17.23 -9.44
CA LEU A 152 -9.99 -17.65 -8.91
C LEU A 152 -10.74 -16.48 -8.27
N ARG A 153 -10.07 -15.64 -7.48
CA ARG A 153 -10.72 -14.47 -6.88
C ARG A 153 -11.08 -13.44 -7.94
N ASN A 154 -10.20 -13.20 -8.91
CA ASN A 154 -10.50 -12.31 -10.03
C ASN A 154 -11.70 -12.81 -10.85
N TRP A 155 -11.80 -14.12 -11.07
CA TRP A 155 -12.95 -14.74 -11.74
C TRP A 155 -14.26 -14.49 -10.98
N ILE A 156 -14.26 -14.71 -9.66
CA ILE A 156 -15.43 -14.45 -8.81
C ILE A 156 -15.80 -12.96 -8.86
N ARG A 157 -14.82 -12.05 -8.86
CA ARG A 157 -15.06 -10.60 -9.00
C ARG A 157 -15.68 -10.26 -10.34
N ALA A 158 -15.16 -10.81 -11.44
CA ALA A 158 -15.72 -10.62 -12.78
C ALA A 158 -17.18 -11.13 -12.87
N LYS A 159 -17.47 -12.30 -12.30
CA LYS A 159 -18.83 -12.85 -12.22
C LYS A 159 -19.76 -12.00 -11.35
N THR A 160 -19.26 -11.54 -10.21
CA THR A 160 -19.96 -10.61 -9.32
C THR A 160 -20.27 -9.29 -10.06
N ASN A 161 -19.35 -8.80 -10.88
CA ASN A 161 -19.53 -7.58 -11.68
C ASN A 161 -20.64 -7.69 -12.72
N VAL A 162 -20.82 -8.85 -13.35
CA VAL A 162 -21.93 -9.07 -14.30
C VAL A 162 -23.28 -8.79 -13.62
N GLU A 163 -23.44 -9.17 -12.35
CA GLU A 163 -24.68 -8.91 -11.60
C GLU A 163 -24.71 -7.49 -11.01
N LEU A 164 -23.57 -6.97 -10.51
CA LEU A 164 -23.49 -5.59 -10.00
C LEU A 164 -23.79 -4.53 -11.06
N GLU A 165 -23.33 -4.74 -12.29
CA GLU A 165 -23.56 -3.82 -13.40
C GLU A 165 -25.05 -3.79 -13.77
N LYS A 166 -25.72 -4.95 -13.76
CA LYS A 166 -27.17 -5.06 -14.02
C LYS A 166 -27.99 -4.38 -12.92
N LEU A 167 -27.65 -4.62 -11.66
CA LEU A 167 -28.44 -4.14 -10.52
C LEU A 167 -28.20 -2.65 -10.22
N TRP A 168 -26.95 -2.18 -10.34
CA TRP A 168 -26.57 -0.86 -9.83
C TRP A 168 -25.60 -0.07 -10.70
N GLY A 169 -25.18 -0.60 -11.85
CA GLY A 169 -24.12 0.00 -12.65
C GLY A 169 -22.79 0.08 -11.90
N LEU A 170 -22.55 -0.83 -10.96
CA LEU A 170 -21.33 -0.88 -10.15
C LEU A 170 -20.36 -1.92 -10.67
N ARG A 171 -19.08 -1.71 -10.35
CA ARG A 171 -18.03 -2.66 -10.65
C ARG A 171 -16.98 -2.67 -9.54
N VAL A 172 -16.71 -3.85 -8.97
CA VAL A 172 -15.54 -4.12 -8.12
C VAL A 172 -14.28 -4.26 -8.97
N GLN A 173 -13.12 -4.02 -8.38
CA GLN A 173 -11.86 -3.98 -9.14
C GLN A 173 -11.37 -5.37 -9.57
N GLU A 174 -11.06 -5.50 -10.87
CA GLU A 174 -10.50 -6.69 -11.51
C GLU A 174 -9.00 -6.51 -11.81
N ARG A 175 -8.27 -7.62 -11.91
CA ARG A 175 -6.82 -7.72 -12.11
C ARG A 175 -6.49 -8.74 -13.21
N ASP A 176 -6.56 -8.29 -14.45
CA ASP A 176 -6.39 -9.20 -15.58
C ASP A 176 -4.92 -9.63 -15.77
N GLY A 177 -3.98 -8.71 -15.55
CA GLY A 177 -2.56 -9.02 -15.67
C GLY A 177 -2.01 -9.83 -14.52
N LEU A 178 -1.07 -10.72 -14.84
CA LEU A 178 -0.35 -11.56 -13.89
C LEU A 178 1.11 -11.13 -13.82
N ALA A 179 1.62 -10.94 -12.61
CA ALA A 179 3.02 -10.68 -12.30
C ALA A 179 3.68 -11.91 -11.66
N ALA A 180 4.99 -12.04 -11.80
CA ALA A 180 5.78 -13.00 -11.04
C ALA A 180 6.84 -12.24 -10.23
N SER A 181 6.88 -12.52 -8.93
CA SER A 181 7.89 -12.05 -8.00
C SER A 181 8.81 -13.23 -7.65
N ILE A 182 10.06 -13.15 -8.08
CA ILE A 182 11.02 -14.25 -8.03
C ILE A 182 12.20 -13.82 -7.17
N ASP A 183 12.30 -14.36 -5.96
CA ASP A 183 13.37 -14.08 -5.00
C ASP A 183 13.51 -15.30 -4.07
N ASP A 184 14.73 -15.71 -3.71
CA ASP A 184 14.94 -16.80 -2.75
C ASP A 184 14.66 -16.38 -1.30
N ASP A 185 14.71 -15.08 -1.00
CA ASP A 185 14.21 -14.54 0.26
C ASP A 185 12.70 -14.30 0.19
N LYS A 186 11.97 -15.03 1.05
CA LYS A 186 10.52 -14.96 1.12
C LYS A 186 9.99 -13.55 1.41
N SER A 187 10.67 -12.76 2.24
CA SER A 187 10.21 -11.42 2.60
C SER A 187 10.27 -10.48 1.40
N TYR A 188 11.36 -10.54 0.62
CA TYR A 188 11.50 -9.79 -0.64
C TYR A 188 10.46 -10.25 -1.66
N ALA A 189 10.32 -11.57 -1.84
CA ALA A 189 9.37 -12.12 -2.81
C ALA A 189 7.92 -11.69 -2.48
N GLN A 190 7.54 -11.72 -1.20
CA GLN A 190 6.20 -11.30 -0.76
C GLN A 190 5.98 -9.80 -0.86
N LEU A 191 6.96 -8.97 -0.47
CA LEU A 191 6.84 -7.51 -0.60
C LEU A 191 6.71 -7.12 -2.07
N HIS A 192 7.59 -7.59 -2.95
CA HIS A 192 7.50 -7.30 -4.39
C HIS A 192 6.21 -7.83 -5.02
N GLY A 193 5.75 -9.02 -4.60
CA GLY A 193 4.47 -9.58 -5.02
C GLY A 193 3.30 -8.69 -4.59
N TYR A 194 3.32 -8.19 -3.37
CA TYR A 194 2.34 -7.23 -2.87
C TYR A 194 2.37 -5.91 -3.64
N ILE A 195 3.55 -5.38 -3.97
CA ILE A 195 3.66 -4.14 -4.75
C ILE A 195 2.97 -4.31 -6.10
N ALA A 196 3.23 -5.40 -6.82
CA ALA A 196 2.49 -5.69 -8.05
C ALA A 196 0.98 -5.84 -7.78
N TYR A 197 0.60 -6.52 -6.70
CA TYR A 197 -0.80 -6.70 -6.31
C TYR A 197 -1.55 -5.38 -6.06
N ARG A 198 -0.87 -4.45 -5.39
CA ARG A 198 -1.35 -3.12 -5.02
C ARG A 198 -1.62 -2.26 -6.26
N PHE A 199 -0.81 -2.40 -7.32
CA PHE A 199 -0.94 -1.65 -8.57
C PHE A 199 -1.76 -2.37 -9.65
N GLY A 200 -2.56 -3.37 -9.25
CA GLY A 200 -3.58 -3.97 -10.12
C GLY A 200 -3.18 -5.22 -10.89
N TYR A 201 -2.11 -5.90 -10.47
CA TYR A 201 -1.74 -7.21 -10.98
C TYR A 201 -2.22 -8.31 -10.03
N ARG A 202 -2.50 -9.50 -10.54
CA ARG A 202 -2.35 -10.73 -9.75
C ARG A 202 -0.87 -11.02 -9.61
N ALA A 203 -0.41 -11.69 -8.55
CA ALA A 203 1.01 -11.96 -8.39
C ALA A 203 1.29 -13.42 -7.99
N ASP A 204 2.30 -14.02 -8.61
CA ASP A 204 2.84 -15.32 -8.24
C ASP A 204 4.17 -15.15 -7.52
N VAL A 205 4.28 -15.70 -6.31
CA VAL A 205 5.46 -15.56 -5.45
C VAL A 205 6.29 -16.82 -5.54
N ILE A 206 7.48 -16.70 -6.14
CA ILE A 206 8.34 -17.82 -6.50
C ILE A 206 9.60 -17.75 -5.65
N THR A 207 9.64 -18.59 -4.61
CA THR A 207 10.73 -18.66 -3.62
C THR A 207 11.52 -19.97 -3.68
N ARG A 208 11.22 -20.83 -4.65
CA ARG A 208 11.81 -22.16 -4.79
C ARG A 208 12.15 -22.46 -6.23
N TRP A 209 13.22 -23.22 -6.42
CA TRP A 209 13.68 -23.66 -7.74
C TRP A 209 12.67 -24.59 -8.41
N ILE A 210 12.00 -25.47 -7.66
CA ILE A 210 10.96 -26.34 -8.22
C ILE A 210 9.81 -25.54 -8.85
N SER A 211 9.36 -24.48 -8.18
CA SER A 211 8.33 -23.57 -8.70
C SER A 211 8.84 -22.80 -9.91
N MET A 212 10.07 -22.26 -9.85
CA MET A 212 10.65 -21.54 -11.00
C MET A 212 10.76 -22.42 -12.24
N LYS A 213 11.21 -23.68 -12.11
CA LYS A 213 11.26 -24.62 -13.23
C LYS A 213 9.88 -24.90 -13.79
N GLU A 214 8.91 -25.16 -12.92
CA GLU A 214 7.56 -25.46 -13.36
C GLU A 214 6.92 -24.30 -14.14
N ARG A 215 7.23 -23.06 -13.75
CA ARG A 215 6.79 -21.86 -14.46
C ARG A 215 7.51 -21.55 -15.76
N PHE A 216 8.81 -21.87 -15.87
CA PHE A 216 9.65 -21.32 -16.93
C PHE A 216 10.51 -22.31 -17.74
N ARG A 217 10.52 -23.61 -17.38
CA ARG A 217 11.42 -24.60 -18.01
C ARG A 217 10.91 -25.20 -19.31
N ILE A 218 9.62 -25.06 -19.66
CA ILE A 218 8.85 -25.76 -20.73
C ILE A 218 7.91 -26.82 -20.12
N GLY A 219 6.64 -26.77 -20.55
CA GLY A 219 5.49 -27.45 -19.93
C GLY A 219 5.64 -28.95 -19.76
N VAL A 220 5.64 -29.40 -18.51
CA VAL A 220 5.41 -30.79 -18.14
C VAL A 220 4.05 -31.20 -18.74
N GLY A 221 4.07 -32.08 -19.75
CA GLY A 221 2.86 -32.64 -20.38
C GLY A 221 2.51 -32.13 -21.78
N LYS A 222 3.23 -31.16 -22.36
CA LYS A 222 2.98 -30.74 -23.75
C LYS A 222 3.84 -31.54 -24.72
N LYS A 223 3.19 -32.30 -25.62
CA LYS A 223 3.84 -33.04 -26.71
C LYS A 223 4.86 -32.13 -27.42
N GLN A 224 6.06 -32.66 -27.65
CA GLN A 224 7.07 -32.08 -28.55
C GLN A 224 6.36 -31.68 -29.85
N GLY A 225 6.20 -30.38 -30.08
CA GLY A 225 5.45 -29.82 -31.20
C GLY A 225 4.46 -28.70 -30.85
N SER A 226 4.02 -28.54 -29.59
CA SER A 226 3.09 -27.45 -29.19
C SER A 226 3.73 -26.31 -28.38
N SER A 227 5.05 -26.14 -28.46
CA SER A 227 5.82 -25.14 -27.70
C SER A 227 5.67 -23.71 -28.25
N LYS A 228 4.46 -23.17 -28.27
CA LYS A 228 4.22 -21.76 -28.67
C LYS A 228 3.54 -20.89 -27.62
N ASN A 229 3.15 -21.45 -26.47
CA ASN A 229 2.49 -20.62 -25.46
C ASN A 229 3.54 -20.07 -24.49
N PRO A 230 3.75 -18.75 -24.47
CA PRO A 230 4.66 -18.11 -23.53
C PRO A 230 4.16 -18.25 -22.09
N HIS A 231 4.99 -17.90 -21.11
CA HIS A 231 4.68 -18.03 -19.68
C HIS A 231 3.44 -17.21 -19.24
N GLY A 232 3.05 -16.16 -19.99
CA GLY A 232 1.80 -15.43 -19.74
C GLY A 232 1.86 -14.40 -18.61
N TYR A 233 3.04 -14.16 -18.04
CA TYR A 233 3.28 -13.07 -17.08
C TYR A 233 3.47 -11.76 -17.83
N TRP A 234 2.77 -10.72 -17.40
CA TRP A 234 2.92 -9.36 -17.94
C TRP A 234 4.10 -8.63 -17.29
N LEU A 235 4.33 -8.84 -15.99
CA LEU A 235 5.41 -8.25 -15.20
C LEU A 235 6.26 -9.35 -14.55
N LEU A 236 7.58 -9.26 -14.67
CA LEU A 236 8.53 -10.07 -13.92
C LEU A 236 9.36 -9.16 -13.00
N LEU A 237 9.36 -9.44 -11.70
CA LEU A 237 10.23 -8.83 -10.70
C LEU A 237 11.16 -9.93 -10.19
N GLU A 238 12.42 -9.91 -10.65
CA GLU A 238 13.39 -10.98 -10.41
C GLU A 238 14.57 -10.48 -9.58
N ASP A 239 15.00 -11.22 -8.56
CA ASP A 239 16.33 -10.99 -7.99
C ASP A 239 17.42 -11.35 -9.02
N MET A 240 18.49 -10.57 -9.01
CA MET A 240 19.69 -10.87 -9.77
C MET A 240 20.41 -12.08 -9.20
N SER A 241 20.51 -12.16 -7.87
CA SER A 241 21.38 -13.10 -7.18
C SER A 241 20.66 -14.36 -6.67
N LEU A 242 19.68 -14.85 -7.44
CA LEU A 242 18.86 -16.00 -7.04
C LEU A 242 19.70 -17.20 -6.59
N ASN A 243 19.45 -17.66 -5.36
CA ASN A 243 20.13 -18.81 -4.78
C ASN A 243 19.18 -19.74 -4.02
N PHE A 244 18.14 -20.23 -4.71
CA PHE A 244 17.14 -21.11 -4.11
C PHE A 244 17.76 -22.31 -3.37
N PRO A 245 17.27 -22.63 -2.16
CA PRO A 245 17.83 -23.69 -1.33
C PRO A 245 17.62 -25.09 -1.91
N ASP A 246 16.59 -25.28 -2.74
CA ASP A 246 16.25 -26.55 -3.42
C ASP A 246 16.89 -26.70 -4.81
N ARG A 247 17.82 -25.80 -5.18
CA ARG A 247 18.57 -25.86 -6.43
C ARG A 247 19.77 -26.79 -6.33
N ARG A 248 20.09 -27.50 -7.42
CA ARG A 248 21.36 -28.25 -7.54
C ARG A 248 22.53 -27.28 -7.60
N LEU A 249 23.63 -27.56 -6.89
CA LEU A 249 24.81 -26.70 -6.80
C LEU A 249 25.43 -26.31 -8.15
N ALA A 250 25.33 -27.17 -9.16
CA ALA A 250 25.87 -26.93 -10.51
C ALA A 250 25.08 -25.90 -11.34
N ILE A 251 23.92 -25.45 -10.88
CA ILE A 251 23.07 -24.51 -11.61
C ILE A 251 23.36 -23.09 -11.13
N HIS A 252 23.85 -22.24 -12.02
CA HIS A 252 24.11 -20.82 -11.74
C HIS A 252 23.01 -19.95 -12.37
N LEU A 253 22.33 -19.12 -11.57
CA LEU A 253 21.26 -18.24 -12.05
C LEU A 253 21.63 -16.75 -12.06
N LEU A 254 22.87 -16.40 -11.70
CA LEU A 254 23.32 -15.00 -11.63
C LEU A 254 23.37 -14.34 -13.03
N ASN A 255 23.83 -15.07 -14.04
CA ASN A 255 23.88 -14.61 -15.42
C ASN A 255 22.56 -14.93 -16.13
N LEU A 256 21.93 -13.93 -16.75
CA LEU A 256 20.64 -14.10 -17.40
C LEU A 256 20.68 -15.02 -18.64
N GLY A 257 21.81 -15.07 -19.36
CA GLY A 257 21.99 -15.99 -20.48
C GLY A 257 22.02 -17.45 -20.02
N GLU A 258 22.70 -17.75 -18.92
CA GLU A 258 22.68 -19.10 -18.32
C GLU A 258 21.31 -19.41 -17.71
N ARG A 259 20.68 -18.43 -17.05
CA ARG A 259 19.31 -18.56 -16.52
C ARG A 259 18.32 -18.94 -17.64
N ALA A 260 18.43 -18.31 -18.81
CA ALA A 260 17.61 -18.63 -19.97
C ALA A 260 17.83 -20.06 -20.50
N ARG A 261 19.04 -20.64 -20.39
CA ARG A 261 19.27 -22.05 -20.75
C ARG A 261 18.53 -23.01 -19.83
N GLN A 262 18.46 -22.69 -18.54
CA GLN A 262 17.79 -23.50 -17.52
C GLN A 262 16.26 -23.29 -17.51
N CYS A 263 15.84 -22.08 -17.87
CA CYS A 263 14.46 -21.63 -17.95
C CYS A 263 14.22 -20.93 -19.30
N PRO A 264 13.99 -21.69 -20.40
CA PRO A 264 13.89 -21.13 -21.75
C PRO A 264 12.77 -20.10 -21.94
N GLN A 265 11.71 -20.16 -21.12
CA GLN A 265 10.65 -19.13 -21.14
C GLN A 265 11.10 -17.79 -20.55
N LEU A 266 12.30 -17.71 -19.99
CA LEU A 266 12.94 -16.46 -19.56
C LEU A 266 14.02 -16.00 -20.56
N ASP A 267 14.01 -16.48 -21.81
CA ASP A 267 14.93 -16.00 -22.83
C ASP A 267 14.44 -14.67 -23.44
N SER A 268 15.01 -13.54 -22.99
CA SER A 268 14.67 -12.21 -23.49
C SER A 268 14.96 -12.02 -24.99
N ALA A 269 15.82 -12.86 -25.57
CA ALA A 269 16.12 -12.82 -27.00
C ALA A 269 15.00 -13.45 -27.85
N ASN A 270 14.12 -14.25 -27.24
CA ASN A 270 13.03 -14.95 -27.89
C ASN A 270 11.65 -14.43 -27.43
N PRO A 271 10.99 -13.57 -28.22
CA PRO A 271 9.72 -12.96 -27.85
C PRO A 271 8.53 -13.94 -27.80
N ASP A 272 8.66 -15.11 -28.42
CA ASP A 272 7.65 -16.18 -28.37
C ASP A 272 7.72 -16.97 -27.05
N SER A 273 8.89 -16.94 -26.39
CA SER A 273 9.12 -17.59 -25.11
C SER A 273 8.89 -16.64 -23.94
N GLU A 274 9.52 -15.46 -23.97
CA GLU A 274 9.50 -14.46 -22.90
C GLU A 274 8.70 -13.24 -23.36
N ASN A 275 7.40 -13.26 -23.06
CA ASN A 275 6.43 -12.31 -23.61
C ASN A 275 6.00 -11.21 -22.64
N SER A 276 6.67 -11.07 -21.49
CA SER A 276 6.33 -10.01 -20.54
C SER A 276 6.48 -8.63 -21.17
N GLU A 277 5.61 -7.71 -20.76
CA GLU A 277 5.77 -6.31 -21.12
C GLU A 277 6.88 -5.67 -20.30
N HIS A 278 7.08 -6.12 -19.06
CA HIS A 278 8.13 -5.62 -18.19
C HIS A 278 8.89 -6.76 -17.52
N ARG A 279 10.22 -6.71 -17.65
CA ARG A 279 11.14 -7.60 -16.94
C ARG A 279 12.15 -6.80 -16.15
N ILE A 280 11.98 -6.79 -14.83
CA ILE A 280 12.76 -5.99 -13.91
C ILE A 280 13.67 -6.92 -13.11
N LEU A 281 14.97 -6.68 -13.19
CA LEU A 281 15.98 -7.35 -12.38
C LEU A 281 16.37 -6.45 -11.22
N ILE A 282 16.15 -6.91 -10.00
CA ILE A 282 16.40 -6.18 -8.77
C ILE A 282 17.72 -6.69 -8.18
N THR A 283 18.61 -5.78 -7.73
CA THR A 283 19.93 -6.16 -7.21
C THR A 283 20.37 -5.27 -6.06
N VAL A 284 21.15 -5.78 -5.11
CA VAL A 284 21.76 -4.96 -4.05
C VAL A 284 22.83 -3.99 -4.56
N GLY A 285 23.20 -4.06 -5.84
CA GLY A 285 24.19 -3.14 -6.43
C GLY A 285 25.61 -3.29 -5.89
N ARG A 286 25.96 -4.43 -5.26
CA ARG A 286 27.33 -4.69 -4.83
C ARG A 286 28.27 -4.69 -6.05
N THR A 287 29.23 -3.77 -6.04
CA THR A 287 30.19 -3.53 -7.12
C THR A 287 31.54 -4.17 -6.80
N GLY A 288 31.58 -5.47 -6.53
CA GLY A 288 32.84 -6.20 -6.63
C GLY A 288 33.42 -6.08 -8.05
N LEU A 289 34.75 -6.19 -8.21
CA LEU A 289 35.40 -6.10 -9.53
C LEU A 289 34.83 -7.12 -10.54
N GLY A 290 34.47 -8.33 -10.09
CA GLY A 290 33.78 -9.36 -10.89
C GLY A 290 32.27 -9.12 -11.08
N ASP A 291 31.58 -8.61 -10.06
CA ASP A 291 30.14 -8.35 -10.09
C ASP A 291 29.77 -7.26 -11.11
N ASN A 292 30.66 -6.29 -11.31
CA ASN A 292 30.49 -5.24 -12.29
C ASN A 292 30.41 -5.76 -13.73
N TYR A 293 31.11 -6.86 -14.06
CA TYR A 293 31.04 -7.45 -15.40
C TYR A 293 29.68 -8.13 -15.62
N THR A 294 29.27 -9.02 -14.72
CA THR A 294 27.99 -9.73 -14.81
C THR A 294 26.80 -8.77 -14.81
N LEU A 295 26.84 -7.71 -13.99
CA LEU A 295 25.82 -6.68 -13.98
C LEU A 295 25.73 -5.94 -15.33
N ARG A 296 26.87 -5.63 -15.97
CA ARG A 296 26.88 -5.02 -17.32
C ARG A 296 26.32 -5.97 -18.37
N GLU A 297 26.67 -7.26 -18.32
CA GLU A 297 26.10 -8.27 -19.21
C GLU A 297 24.59 -8.40 -19.04
N ASN A 298 24.11 -8.53 -17.80
CA ASN A 298 22.67 -8.62 -17.50
C ASN A 298 21.92 -7.36 -17.96
N ARG A 299 22.51 -6.17 -17.77
CA ARG A 299 21.95 -4.90 -18.30
C ARG A 299 21.89 -4.92 -19.83
N SER A 300 22.93 -5.39 -20.50
CA SER A 300 22.96 -5.51 -21.96
C SER A 300 21.90 -6.50 -22.45
N TYR A 301 21.82 -7.66 -21.80
CA TYR A 301 20.84 -8.71 -22.09
C TYR A 301 19.40 -8.19 -21.99
N LEU A 302 19.06 -7.47 -20.91
CA LEU A 302 17.73 -6.88 -20.73
C LEU A 302 17.44 -5.69 -21.66
N ARG A 303 18.44 -4.89 -22.01
CA ARG A 303 18.28 -3.82 -23.02
C ARG A 303 17.96 -4.37 -24.40
N ASN A 304 18.44 -5.57 -24.71
CA ASN A 304 18.21 -6.27 -25.97
C ASN A 304 16.94 -7.12 -25.98
N LYS A 305 16.11 -7.06 -24.93
CA LYS A 305 14.81 -7.73 -24.87
C LYS A 305 13.96 -7.32 -26.07
N ARG A 306 13.47 -8.30 -26.82
CA ARG A 306 12.78 -8.08 -28.12
C ARG A 306 11.37 -7.50 -27.99
N ARG A 307 10.68 -7.82 -26.91
CA ARG A 307 9.29 -7.39 -26.63
C ARG A 307 9.20 -6.77 -25.25
N GLY A 308 8.54 -5.62 -25.13
CA GLY A 308 8.43 -4.90 -23.87
C GLY A 308 9.74 -4.27 -23.41
N ARG A 309 9.91 -4.06 -22.11
CA ARG A 309 11.03 -3.35 -21.51
C ARG A 309 11.75 -4.19 -20.45
N GLY A 310 13.06 -4.33 -20.62
CA GLY A 310 13.96 -4.83 -19.59
C GLY A 310 14.61 -3.69 -18.78
N LYS A 311 14.69 -3.82 -17.46
CA LYS A 311 15.38 -2.83 -16.61
C LYS A 311 16.08 -3.51 -15.43
N VAL A 312 17.16 -2.89 -14.95
CA VAL A 312 17.82 -3.27 -13.70
C VAL A 312 17.60 -2.16 -12.67
N VAL A 313 17.19 -2.53 -11.46
CA VAL A 313 16.81 -1.64 -10.34
C VAL A 313 17.55 -2.08 -9.07
N LEU A 314 17.75 -1.18 -8.11
CA LEU A 314 18.42 -1.51 -6.84
C LEU A 314 17.43 -2.02 -5.78
N LYS A 315 17.85 -2.92 -4.89
CA LYS A 315 17.04 -3.41 -3.75
C LYS A 315 16.87 -2.33 -2.67
N LEU A 316 17.93 -1.53 -2.44
CA LEU A 316 17.92 -0.36 -1.57
C LEU A 316 17.02 0.71 -2.18
N THR A 317 15.72 0.60 -1.92
CA THR A 317 14.70 1.54 -2.38
C THR A 317 14.13 2.25 -1.17
N SER A 318 13.71 3.50 -1.38
CA SER A 318 13.07 4.32 -0.35
C SER A 318 11.61 3.91 -0.10
N GLY A 319 11.31 2.60 -0.12
CA GLY A 319 9.96 2.04 -0.01
C GLY A 319 9.32 1.61 -1.33
N LEU A 320 8.05 1.20 -1.25
CA LEU A 320 7.31 0.55 -2.34
C LEU A 320 7.09 1.47 -3.55
N PHE A 321 6.82 2.75 -3.29
CA PHE A 321 6.59 3.74 -4.35
C PHE A 321 7.87 4.02 -5.11
N ASP A 322 9.00 4.09 -4.40
CA ASP A 322 10.31 4.29 -5.00
C ASP A 322 10.68 3.11 -5.90
N LEU A 323 10.48 1.87 -5.44
CA LEU A 323 10.72 0.69 -6.28
C LEU A 323 9.88 0.77 -7.57
N TRP A 324 8.59 1.10 -7.46
CA TRP A 324 7.69 1.20 -8.62
C TRP A 324 8.08 2.33 -9.59
N GLU A 325 8.49 3.47 -9.04
CA GLU A 325 9.05 4.61 -9.80
C GLU A 325 10.35 4.22 -10.52
N GLN A 326 11.27 3.56 -9.81
CA GLN A 326 12.52 3.07 -10.37
C GLN A 326 12.29 1.98 -11.42
N CYS A 327 11.24 1.18 -11.35
CA CYS A 327 10.83 0.29 -12.44
C CYS A 327 10.36 1.06 -13.68
N GLY A 328 10.03 2.35 -13.55
CA GLY A 328 9.42 3.17 -14.58
C GLY A 328 7.94 2.89 -14.78
N LEU A 329 7.30 2.30 -13.76
CA LEU A 329 5.90 1.90 -13.77
C LEU A 329 5.00 2.96 -13.15
N LEU A 330 5.52 3.87 -12.30
CA LEU A 330 4.79 5.02 -11.74
C LEU A 330 4.51 6.11 -12.80
N ARG A 331 3.79 5.76 -13.87
CA ARG A 331 3.37 6.68 -14.93
C ARG A 331 1.88 6.96 -14.81
N LYS A 332 1.47 8.17 -15.15
CA LYS A 332 0.05 8.51 -15.24
C LYS A 332 -0.56 7.77 -16.42
N ASN A 333 -1.48 6.88 -16.11
CA ASN A 333 -2.26 6.18 -17.10
C ASN A 333 -3.38 7.10 -17.64
N ARG A 334 -3.76 6.96 -18.91
CA ARG A 334 -4.94 7.67 -19.44
C ARG A 334 -6.24 7.12 -18.85
N ARG A 335 -6.25 5.86 -18.41
CA ARG A 335 -7.44 5.14 -17.93
C ARG A 335 -7.56 5.05 -16.41
N SER A 336 -6.44 5.12 -15.68
CA SER A 336 -6.46 5.19 -14.20
C SER A 336 -6.28 6.63 -13.71
N HIS A 337 -6.97 6.94 -12.62
CA HIS A 337 -6.76 8.19 -11.87
C HIS A 337 -5.47 8.18 -11.07
N ARG A 338 -4.97 7.00 -10.68
CA ARG A 338 -3.76 6.89 -9.86
C ARG A 338 -2.54 6.66 -10.74
N PRO A 339 -1.44 7.37 -10.50
CA PRO A 339 -0.17 7.06 -11.12
C PRO A 339 0.27 5.64 -10.76
N GLY A 340 0.69 4.88 -11.77
CA GLY A 340 1.29 3.56 -11.57
C GLY A 340 0.36 2.35 -11.64
N ASP A 341 -0.95 2.57 -11.65
CA ASP A 341 -1.91 1.48 -11.84
C ASP A 341 -1.82 0.89 -13.25
N ALA A 342 -2.00 -0.43 -13.33
CA ALA A 342 -2.07 -1.14 -14.60
C ALA A 342 -3.21 -0.63 -15.51
N ASP A 343 -3.06 -0.80 -16.83
CA ASP A 343 -4.01 -0.29 -17.85
C ASP A 343 -5.45 -0.79 -17.72
N TRP A 344 -5.62 -2.00 -17.20
CA TRP A 344 -6.91 -2.63 -16.94
C TRP A 344 -7.44 -2.35 -15.52
N PHE A 345 -6.58 -1.84 -14.64
CA PHE A 345 -6.94 -1.50 -13.27
C PHE A 345 -7.59 -0.12 -13.24
N SER A 346 -8.69 0.01 -13.99
CA SER A 346 -9.46 1.25 -14.07
C SER A 346 -10.51 1.28 -12.99
N GLU A 347 -10.46 2.32 -12.18
CA GLU A 347 -11.42 2.55 -11.12
C GLU A 347 -12.77 3.00 -11.69
N SER A 348 -13.83 2.21 -11.50
CA SER A 348 -15.20 2.51 -11.99
C SER A 348 -15.88 3.69 -11.26
N ARG A 349 -15.13 4.51 -10.53
CA ARG A 349 -15.64 5.55 -9.61
C ARG A 349 -16.25 6.79 -10.29
N ASN A 350 -16.14 6.93 -11.61
CA ASN A 350 -16.61 8.14 -12.31
C ASN A 350 -18.00 8.04 -12.93
N ARG A 351 -18.67 6.90 -12.85
CA ARG A 351 -20.11 6.84 -13.17
C ARG A 351 -20.89 6.98 -11.88
N LEU A 352 -21.10 8.23 -11.46
CA LEU A 352 -22.28 8.51 -10.64
C LEU A 352 -23.47 7.94 -11.41
N PRO A 353 -24.31 7.06 -10.82
CA PRO A 353 -25.55 6.70 -11.47
C PRO A 353 -26.30 8.02 -11.73
N GLN A 354 -26.57 8.31 -13.00
CA GLN A 354 -27.27 9.53 -13.44
C GLN A 354 -28.71 9.64 -12.89
N SER A 355 -29.13 8.71 -12.03
CA SER A 355 -30.48 8.59 -11.50
C SER A 355 -30.46 8.24 -10.01
N MET A 356 -30.00 9.14 -9.15
CA MET A 356 -30.38 9.10 -7.73
C MET A 356 -31.82 9.60 -7.49
N GLU A 357 -32.50 10.15 -8.51
CA GLU A 357 -33.86 10.70 -8.38
C GLU A 357 -35.00 9.70 -8.67
N THR A 358 -34.68 8.45 -9.05
CA THR A 358 -35.70 7.41 -9.25
C THR A 358 -35.29 6.09 -8.61
N GLU A 359 -35.02 6.09 -7.31
CA GLU A 359 -35.12 4.87 -6.51
C GLU A 359 -36.60 4.47 -6.38
N LYS A 360 -37.15 3.88 -7.45
CA LYS A 360 -38.32 3.02 -7.32
C LYS A 360 -37.85 1.75 -6.60
N GLN A 361 -38.32 1.60 -5.37
CA GLN A 361 -38.33 0.41 -4.51
C GLN A 361 -38.48 -0.93 -5.27
N HIS A 362 -37.42 -1.44 -5.88
CA HIS A 362 -37.36 -2.82 -6.35
C HIS A 362 -36.19 -3.51 -5.65
N GLY A 363 -36.50 -4.21 -4.55
CA GLY A 363 -35.93 -5.51 -4.16
C GLY A 363 -34.42 -5.71 -3.93
N GLY A 364 -33.54 -4.74 -4.16
CA GLY A 364 -32.10 -5.03 -4.29
C GLY A 364 -31.22 -5.01 -3.02
N HIS A 365 -31.72 -4.67 -1.83
CA HIS A 365 -30.86 -4.36 -0.67
C HIS A 365 -29.91 -5.49 -0.22
N GLY A 366 -30.21 -6.75 -0.54
CA GLY A 366 -29.44 -7.91 -0.07
C GLY A 366 -27.99 -7.96 -0.58
N ALA A 367 -27.75 -7.63 -1.85
CA ALA A 367 -26.42 -7.78 -2.43
C ALA A 367 -25.41 -6.71 -1.94
N GLN A 368 -25.86 -5.51 -1.54
CA GLN A 368 -25.01 -4.52 -0.87
C GLN A 368 -24.68 -4.95 0.56
N GLY A 369 -25.65 -5.57 1.24
CA GLY A 369 -25.43 -6.16 2.56
C GLY A 369 -24.36 -7.25 2.53
N ARG A 370 -24.40 -8.16 1.55
CA ARG A 370 -23.39 -9.23 1.42
C ARG A 370 -21.98 -8.70 1.15
N LEU A 371 -21.82 -7.72 0.26
CA LEU A 371 -20.50 -7.09 0.07
C LEU A 371 -20.01 -6.40 1.33
N LEU A 372 -20.91 -5.78 2.10
CA LEU A 372 -20.55 -5.16 3.37
C LEU A 372 -20.10 -6.20 4.41
N LEU A 373 -20.75 -7.37 4.49
CA LEU A 373 -20.31 -8.49 5.33
C LEU A 373 -18.90 -8.97 4.97
N LEU A 374 -18.60 -9.10 3.67
CA LEU A 374 -17.25 -9.45 3.20
C LEU A 374 -16.21 -8.41 3.61
N VAL A 375 -16.53 -7.13 3.43
CA VAL A 375 -15.66 -6.01 3.81
C VAL A 375 -15.41 -6.03 5.32
N ASP A 376 -16.46 -6.23 6.12
CA ASP A 376 -16.35 -6.26 7.58
C ASP A 376 -15.49 -7.43 8.05
N GLN A 377 -15.69 -8.63 7.49
CA GLN A 377 -14.86 -9.80 7.78
C GLN A 377 -13.38 -9.57 7.43
N LEU A 378 -13.08 -8.99 6.26
CA LEU A 378 -11.70 -8.67 5.87
C LEU A 378 -11.06 -7.62 6.79
N LEU A 379 -11.81 -6.59 7.19
CA LEU A 379 -11.33 -5.55 8.10
C LEU A 379 -11.08 -6.08 9.51
N ASP A 380 -11.96 -6.93 10.03
CA ASP A 380 -11.78 -7.51 11.36
C ASP A 380 -10.59 -8.46 11.41
N ARG A 381 -10.42 -9.29 10.37
CA ARG A 381 -9.20 -10.10 10.20
C ARG A 381 -7.94 -9.24 10.07
N ALA A 382 -7.99 -8.15 9.31
CA ALA A 382 -6.87 -7.20 9.19
C ALA A 382 -6.53 -6.55 10.55
N ARG A 383 -7.54 -6.17 11.36
CA ARG A 383 -7.31 -5.58 12.70
C ARG A 383 -6.64 -6.54 13.67
N ILE A 384 -6.89 -7.84 13.57
CA ILE A 384 -6.19 -8.86 14.37
C ILE A 384 -4.69 -8.83 14.08
N TYR A 385 -4.28 -8.63 12.81
CA TYR A 385 -2.87 -8.55 12.44
C TYR A 385 -2.16 -7.34 13.06
N ILE A 386 -2.82 -6.17 13.21
CA ILE A 386 -2.19 -4.95 13.74
C ILE A 386 -1.46 -5.18 15.06
N ARG A 387 -2.05 -5.98 15.95
CA ARG A 387 -1.51 -6.23 17.29
C ARG A 387 -0.41 -7.29 17.32
N ARG A 388 -0.25 -8.04 16.22
CA ARG A 388 0.58 -9.24 16.13
C ARG A 388 1.69 -9.14 15.08
N THR A 389 1.68 -8.12 14.23
CA THR A 389 2.64 -7.99 13.12
C THR A 389 4.06 -7.80 13.63
N ILE A 390 4.83 -8.88 13.57
CA ILE A 390 6.27 -8.90 13.89
C ILE A 390 7.09 -9.02 12.60
N THR A 391 6.49 -9.58 11.55
CA THR A 391 7.18 -9.87 10.29
C THR A 391 6.58 -9.12 9.10
N VAL A 392 7.43 -8.84 8.09
CA VAL A 392 7.02 -8.28 6.80
C VAL A 392 5.89 -9.09 6.16
N GLY A 393 5.95 -10.43 6.26
CA GLY A 393 4.92 -11.30 5.70
C GLY A 393 3.53 -11.11 6.35
N GLU A 394 3.48 -10.84 7.66
CA GLU A 394 2.22 -10.52 8.35
C GLU A 394 1.72 -9.13 7.99
N ALA A 395 2.62 -8.15 7.89
CA ALA A 395 2.28 -6.79 7.46
C ALA A 395 1.67 -6.83 6.05
N VAL A 396 2.31 -7.55 5.13
CA VAL A 396 1.84 -7.75 3.76
C VAL A 396 0.47 -8.44 3.71
N ARG A 397 0.21 -9.45 4.55
CA ARG A 397 -1.14 -10.06 4.63
C ARG A 397 -2.20 -9.07 5.08
N GLY A 398 -1.92 -8.32 6.14
CA GLY A 398 -2.82 -7.24 6.60
C GLY A 398 -3.08 -6.21 5.50
N ALA A 399 -2.04 -5.87 4.73
CA ALA A 399 -2.15 -4.97 3.59
C ALA A 399 -3.04 -5.53 2.47
N VAL A 400 -2.94 -6.83 2.16
CA VAL A 400 -3.82 -7.51 1.18
C VAL A 400 -5.26 -7.49 1.63
N LEU A 401 -5.54 -7.88 2.88
CA LEU A 401 -6.90 -7.90 3.43
C LEU A 401 -7.55 -6.51 3.37
N ALA A 402 -6.81 -5.48 3.80
CA ALA A 402 -7.28 -4.10 3.75
C ALA A 402 -7.43 -3.57 2.31
N THR A 403 -6.57 -3.99 1.38
CA THR A 403 -6.68 -3.65 -0.04
C THR A 403 -7.92 -4.29 -0.66
N ASP A 404 -8.15 -5.58 -0.42
CA ASP A 404 -9.34 -6.28 -0.91
C ASP A 404 -10.63 -5.70 -0.33
N ALA A 405 -10.65 -5.35 0.96
CA ALA A 405 -11.77 -4.66 1.59
C ALA A 405 -12.04 -3.30 0.94
N LEU A 406 -10.99 -2.52 0.68
CA LEU A 406 -11.10 -1.22 0.01
C LEU A 406 -11.70 -1.35 -1.39
N GLU A 407 -11.31 -2.37 -2.14
CA GLU A 407 -11.77 -2.59 -3.51
C GLU A 407 -13.20 -3.11 -3.59
N LEU A 408 -13.57 -4.03 -2.68
CA LEU A 408 -14.94 -4.53 -2.58
C LEU A 408 -15.91 -3.45 -2.09
N SER A 409 -15.45 -2.51 -1.27
CA SER A 409 -16.30 -1.41 -0.76
C SER A 409 -16.79 -0.45 -1.86
N GLY A 410 -16.07 -0.37 -3.00
CA GLY A 410 -16.47 0.43 -4.16
C GLY A 410 -16.74 1.91 -3.85
N SER A 411 -16.16 2.47 -2.79
CA SER A 411 -16.40 3.84 -2.25
C SER A 411 -17.81 4.15 -1.73
N LYS A 412 -18.74 3.19 -1.67
CA LYS A 412 -20.13 3.45 -1.26
C LYS A 412 -20.31 3.66 0.24
N ASN A 413 -19.64 2.85 1.05
CA ASN A 413 -19.66 3.00 2.50
C ASN A 413 -18.44 3.81 2.93
N SER A 414 -18.61 5.12 3.08
CA SER A 414 -17.51 6.03 3.38
C SER A 414 -16.74 5.62 4.62
N THR A 415 -17.42 5.18 5.68
CA THR A 415 -16.78 4.77 6.93
C THR A 415 -15.90 3.56 6.75
N ARG A 416 -16.42 2.48 6.14
CA ARG A 416 -15.63 1.26 5.89
C ARG A 416 -14.52 1.48 4.86
N THR A 417 -14.76 2.35 3.88
CA THR A 417 -13.73 2.75 2.89
C THR A 417 -12.58 3.49 3.57
N ILE A 418 -12.88 4.42 4.49
CA ILE A 418 -11.88 5.15 5.28
C ILE A 418 -11.09 4.18 6.16
N ASP A 419 -11.77 3.25 6.84
CA ASP A 419 -11.12 2.23 7.68
C ASP A 419 -10.18 1.34 6.85
N ALA A 420 -10.66 0.83 5.71
CA ALA A 420 -9.86 0.01 4.80
C ALA A 420 -8.62 0.75 4.29
N LEU A 421 -8.78 2.01 3.87
CA LEU A 421 -7.67 2.84 3.40
C LEU A 421 -6.66 3.11 4.52
N SER A 422 -7.15 3.39 5.74
CA SER A 422 -6.30 3.59 6.91
C SER A 422 -5.47 2.35 7.22
N LEU A 423 -6.10 1.16 7.21
CA LEU A 423 -5.42 -0.11 7.47
C LEU A 423 -4.42 -0.46 6.37
N LYS A 424 -4.79 -0.27 5.10
CA LYS A 424 -3.91 -0.50 3.95
C LYS A 424 -2.60 0.27 4.13
N HIS A 425 -2.67 1.58 4.31
CA HIS A 425 -1.46 2.39 4.45
C HIS A 425 -0.69 2.11 5.73
N ARG A 426 -1.38 1.80 6.84
CA ARG A 426 -0.73 1.38 8.08
C ARG A 426 0.11 0.13 7.86
N PHE A 427 -0.45 -0.91 7.23
CA PHE A 427 0.26 -2.15 6.96
C PHE A 427 1.37 -2.01 5.93
N GLU A 428 1.19 -1.16 4.92
CA GLU A 428 2.24 -0.82 3.96
C GLU A 428 3.45 -0.18 4.66
N VAL A 429 3.23 0.81 5.53
CA VAL A 429 4.34 1.44 6.28
C VAL A 429 4.96 0.47 7.28
N LEU A 430 4.18 -0.40 7.93
CA LEU A 430 4.75 -1.48 8.77
C LEU A 430 5.66 -2.40 7.97
N ALA A 431 5.21 -2.83 6.79
CA ALA A 431 6.01 -3.67 5.91
C ALA A 431 7.31 -2.96 5.52
N GLU A 432 7.24 -1.66 5.19
CA GLU A 432 8.41 -0.85 4.84
C GLU A 432 9.39 -0.66 6.01
N CYS A 433 8.89 -0.28 7.19
CA CYS A 433 9.72 -0.08 8.38
C CYS A 433 10.38 -1.37 8.90
N GLN A 434 9.72 -2.52 8.73
CA GLN A 434 10.25 -3.82 9.14
C GLN A 434 11.19 -4.46 8.10
N PHE A 435 11.26 -3.90 6.90
CA PHE A 435 12.06 -4.46 5.82
C PHE A 435 13.51 -4.02 5.93
N SER A 436 14.40 -4.98 6.17
CA SER A 436 15.85 -4.73 6.29
C SER A 436 16.51 -4.21 5.01
N GLY A 437 15.83 -4.30 3.86
CA GLY A 437 16.34 -3.86 2.55
C GLY A 437 15.98 -2.44 2.14
N ILE A 438 15.18 -1.70 2.93
CA ILE A 438 14.80 -0.33 2.61
C ILE A 438 15.87 0.64 3.12
N GLU A 439 16.17 1.67 2.32
CA GLU A 439 17.08 2.74 2.76
C GLU A 439 16.50 3.46 3.98
N HIS A 440 17.33 4.22 4.72
CA HIS A 440 16.87 4.94 5.92
C HIS A 440 15.74 5.96 5.66
N HIS A 441 15.34 6.17 4.41
CA HIS A 441 14.29 7.11 4.04
C HIS A 441 13.14 6.43 3.32
N ILE A 442 11.91 6.63 3.79
CA ILE A 442 10.68 6.18 3.11
C ILE A 442 10.05 7.37 2.39
N LYS A 443 9.78 7.25 1.09
CA LYS A 443 9.08 8.31 0.33
C LYS A 443 7.60 8.36 0.75
N ILE A 444 7.26 9.31 1.64
CA ILE A 444 5.91 9.48 2.18
C ILE A 444 5.02 10.36 1.29
N GLU A 445 5.59 11.26 0.48
CA GLU A 445 4.83 12.19 -0.34
C GLU A 445 3.85 11.50 -1.30
N PRO A 446 4.25 10.48 -2.09
CA PRO A 446 3.32 9.77 -2.98
C PRO A 446 2.15 9.11 -2.23
N ARG A 447 2.41 8.65 -1.00
CA ARG A 447 1.40 8.07 -0.12
C ARG A 447 0.39 9.13 0.33
N MET A 448 0.85 10.32 0.71
CA MET A 448 -0.04 11.43 1.08
C MET A 448 -0.91 11.89 -0.11
N GLU A 449 -0.33 11.93 -1.31
CA GLU A 449 -1.05 12.25 -2.55
C GLU A 449 -2.13 11.21 -2.86
N GLU A 450 -1.83 9.91 -2.69
CA GLU A 450 -2.83 8.85 -2.84
C GLU A 450 -3.96 8.98 -1.83
N ILE A 451 -3.66 9.19 -0.54
CA ILE A 451 -4.67 9.39 0.50
C ILE A 451 -5.57 10.59 0.16
N GLU A 452 -4.99 11.68 -0.30
CA GLU A 452 -5.74 12.87 -0.72
C GLU A 452 -6.66 12.58 -1.90
N LEU A 453 -6.15 11.89 -2.93
CA LEU A 453 -6.92 11.50 -4.11
C LEU A 453 -8.09 10.58 -3.73
N GLU A 454 -7.85 9.62 -2.84
CA GLU A 454 -8.86 8.71 -2.30
C GLU A 454 -9.93 9.45 -1.50
N MET A 455 -9.51 10.35 -0.62
CA MET A 455 -10.43 11.15 0.20
C MET A 455 -11.25 12.13 -0.64
N ALA A 456 -10.68 12.68 -1.72
CA ALA A 456 -11.41 13.51 -2.67
C ALA A 456 -12.48 12.71 -3.44
N SER A 457 -12.29 11.40 -3.63
CA SER A 457 -13.33 10.54 -4.21
C SER A 457 -14.48 10.32 -3.22
N ILE A 458 -14.16 10.08 -1.94
CA ILE A 458 -15.14 9.87 -0.86
C ILE A 458 -15.89 11.16 -0.51
N SER A 459 -15.24 12.32 -0.61
CA SER A 459 -15.86 13.62 -0.31
C SER A 459 -17.07 13.93 -1.19
N ARG A 460 -17.16 13.32 -2.39
CA ARG A 460 -18.32 13.47 -3.28
C ARG A 460 -19.59 12.88 -2.67
N LEU A 461 -19.46 11.90 -1.78
CA LEU A 461 -20.58 11.21 -1.12
C LEU A 461 -20.82 11.73 0.30
N SER A 462 -19.75 12.02 1.06
CA SER A 462 -19.82 12.32 2.49
C SER A 462 -19.62 13.80 2.84
N GLY A 463 -19.27 14.62 1.85
CA GLY A 463 -18.88 16.02 2.03
C GLY A 463 -17.40 16.20 2.37
N GLU A 464 -16.88 17.38 2.01
CA GLU A 464 -15.45 17.70 2.08
C GLU A 464 -14.90 17.73 3.51
N LYS A 465 -15.71 18.14 4.50
CA LYS A 465 -15.30 18.16 5.91
C LYS A 465 -15.01 16.76 6.46
N VAL A 466 -15.82 15.77 6.08
CA VAL A 466 -15.63 14.37 6.50
C VAL A 466 -14.34 13.82 5.89
N ALA A 467 -14.11 14.08 4.60
CA ALA A 467 -12.90 13.68 3.90
C ALA A 467 -11.62 14.29 4.51
N LEU A 468 -11.63 15.59 4.83
CA LEU A 468 -10.49 16.24 5.49
C LEU A 468 -10.22 15.68 6.90
N ASN A 469 -11.27 15.41 7.68
CA ASN A 469 -11.14 14.78 8.99
C ASN A 469 -10.58 13.36 8.88
N ALA A 470 -11.05 12.58 7.90
CA ALA A 470 -10.58 11.23 7.63
C ALA A 470 -9.13 11.21 7.16
N GLN A 471 -8.74 12.12 6.26
CA GLN A 471 -7.34 12.31 5.85
C GLN A 471 -6.45 12.61 7.06
N MET A 472 -6.88 13.54 7.92
CA MET A 472 -6.15 13.88 9.15
C MET A 472 -6.03 12.68 10.08
N HIS A 473 -7.09 11.88 10.25
CA HIS A 473 -7.07 10.66 11.05
C HIS A 473 -6.05 9.65 10.53
N ILE A 474 -6.08 9.34 9.22
CA ILE A 474 -5.13 8.41 8.61
C ILE A 474 -3.69 8.89 8.79
N LEU A 475 -3.41 10.17 8.53
CA LEU A 475 -2.07 10.72 8.67
C LEU A 475 -1.58 10.70 10.13
N ASN A 476 -2.44 10.96 11.11
CA ASN A 476 -2.08 10.84 12.53
C ASN A 476 -1.69 9.40 12.91
N GLU A 477 -2.39 8.40 12.38
CA GLU A 477 -2.01 7.00 12.57
C GLU A 477 -0.64 6.68 11.97
N LEU A 478 -0.35 7.21 10.77
CA LEU A 478 0.98 7.06 10.16
C LEU A 478 2.08 7.75 10.96
N VAL A 479 1.83 8.96 11.50
CA VAL A 479 2.77 9.66 12.39
C VAL A 479 3.13 8.81 13.59
N ARG A 480 2.14 8.23 14.27
CA ARG A 480 2.39 7.35 15.42
C ARG A 480 3.28 6.17 15.02
N LEU A 481 2.97 5.54 13.89
CA LEU A 481 3.67 4.36 13.43
C LEU A 481 5.13 4.64 13.03
N LEU A 482 5.36 5.74 12.31
CA LEU A 482 6.69 6.20 11.92
C LEU A 482 7.53 6.53 13.16
N ARG A 483 6.93 7.17 14.16
CA ARG A 483 7.58 7.42 15.46
C ARG A 483 7.96 6.14 16.18
N GLU A 484 7.06 5.15 16.25
CA GLU A 484 7.33 3.84 16.86
C GLU A 484 8.50 3.10 16.19
N HIS A 485 8.79 3.39 14.91
CA HIS A 485 9.88 2.79 14.13
C HIS A 485 11.06 3.76 13.89
N ASN A 486 11.14 4.86 14.66
CA ASN A 486 12.21 5.86 14.59
C ASN A 486 12.43 6.50 13.19
N GLN A 487 11.37 6.57 12.37
CA GLN A 487 11.38 7.23 11.06
C GLN A 487 11.05 8.72 11.21
N PHE A 488 11.96 9.47 11.84
CA PHE A 488 11.68 10.84 12.30
C PHE A 488 11.52 11.86 11.17
N ASP A 489 12.24 11.73 10.07
CA ASP A 489 12.16 12.70 8.97
C ASP A 489 10.82 12.56 8.24
N GLU A 490 10.40 11.31 8.00
CA GLU A 490 9.10 10.91 7.48
C GLU A 490 7.97 11.36 8.40
N GLU A 491 8.13 11.20 9.72
CA GLU A 491 7.20 11.69 10.73
C GLU A 491 7.00 13.21 10.59
N GLN A 492 8.07 13.98 10.45
CA GLN A 492 7.99 15.44 10.28
C GLN A 492 7.27 15.82 8.98
N VAL A 493 7.50 15.10 7.89
CA VAL A 493 6.78 15.30 6.63
C VAL A 493 5.27 15.12 6.84
N CYS A 494 4.86 14.00 7.44
CA CYS A 494 3.45 13.74 7.79
C CYS A 494 2.87 14.82 8.73
N MET A 495 3.59 15.17 9.79
CA MET A 495 3.14 16.16 10.77
C MET A 495 2.91 17.55 10.17
N ARG A 496 3.75 17.97 9.21
CA ARG A 496 3.52 19.21 8.47
C ARG A 496 2.19 19.16 7.71
N ARG A 497 1.86 18.03 7.07
CA ARG A 497 0.59 17.86 6.36
C ARG A 497 -0.60 17.85 7.32
N VAL A 498 -0.49 17.14 8.46
CA VAL A 498 -1.52 17.15 9.52
C VAL A 498 -1.81 18.58 10.00
N ARG A 499 -0.77 19.38 10.27
CA ARG A 499 -0.94 20.79 10.69
C ARG A 499 -1.69 21.60 9.63
N GLN A 500 -1.34 21.45 8.35
CA GLN A 500 -2.04 22.14 7.26
C GLN A 500 -3.53 21.76 7.20
N LEU A 501 -3.86 20.48 7.36
CA LEU A 501 -5.25 20.02 7.38
C LEU A 501 -6.00 20.56 8.60
N HIS A 502 -5.37 20.53 9.77
CA HIS A 502 -5.94 21.08 11.00
C HIS A 502 -6.22 22.59 10.87
N THR A 503 -5.25 23.37 10.38
CA THR A 503 -5.44 24.80 10.10
C THR A 503 -6.58 25.03 9.11
N THR A 504 -6.67 24.21 8.05
CA THR A 504 -7.73 24.30 7.05
C THR A 504 -9.11 24.03 7.64
N LEU A 505 -9.25 22.97 8.44
CA LEU A 505 -10.49 22.65 9.17
C LEU A 505 -10.85 23.74 10.19
N TRP A 506 -9.85 24.27 10.90
CA TRP A 506 -10.04 25.32 11.90
C TRP A 506 -10.53 26.64 11.27
N MET A 507 -9.97 27.02 10.11
CA MET A 507 -10.42 28.20 9.36
C MET A 507 -11.85 28.04 8.83
N ARG A 508 -12.17 26.88 8.24
CA ARG A 508 -13.50 26.60 7.69
C ARG A 508 -14.59 26.59 8.77
N ALA A 509 -14.24 26.33 10.03
CA ALA A 509 -15.21 26.32 11.11
C ALA A 509 -15.79 27.71 11.43
N ARG A 510 -15.07 28.82 11.21
CA ARG A 510 -15.58 30.19 11.44
C ARG A 510 -14.94 31.22 10.49
N PRO A 511 -15.72 32.00 9.71
CA PRO A 511 -15.17 32.94 8.72
C PRO A 511 -14.23 34.03 9.26
N TRP A 512 -14.46 34.55 10.47
CA TRP A 512 -13.58 35.59 11.03
C TRP A 512 -12.15 35.10 11.28
N ARG A 513 -11.94 33.77 11.34
CA ARG A 513 -10.62 33.16 11.51
C ARG A 513 -9.69 33.36 10.32
N TYR A 514 -10.23 33.66 9.13
CA TYR A 514 -9.42 33.99 7.96
C TYR A 514 -8.53 35.23 8.20
N GLY A 515 -8.90 36.14 9.12
CA GLY A 515 -8.04 37.26 9.51
C GLY A 515 -6.72 36.84 10.16
N PHE A 516 -6.66 35.66 10.79
CA PHE A 516 -5.44 35.11 11.39
C PHE A 516 -4.60 34.29 10.42
N TRP A 517 -5.08 34.07 9.19
CA TRP A 517 -4.41 33.21 8.22
C TRP A 517 -2.96 33.61 7.92
N PRO A 518 -2.61 34.90 7.72
CA PRO A 518 -1.22 35.29 7.48
C PRO A 518 -0.31 34.93 8.66
N PHE A 519 -0.79 35.13 9.89
CA PHE A 519 -0.05 34.80 11.11
C PHE A 519 0.17 33.29 11.25
N ILE A 520 -0.84 32.48 10.98
CA ILE A 520 -0.71 31.01 11.06
C ILE A 520 0.19 30.48 9.95
N ARG A 521 0.08 30.99 8.72
CA ARG A 521 1.00 30.63 7.63
C ARG A 521 2.44 30.98 7.95
N TYR A 522 2.64 32.13 8.60
CA TYR A 522 3.95 32.56 9.05
C TYR A 522 4.56 31.59 10.08
N THR A 523 3.80 31.21 11.11
CA THR A 523 4.27 30.24 12.12
C THR A 523 4.48 28.84 11.52
N GLU A 524 3.64 28.40 10.58
CA GLU A 524 3.82 27.17 9.81
C GLU A 524 5.15 27.17 9.03
N GLN A 525 5.51 28.29 8.40
CA GLN A 525 6.79 28.43 7.68
C GLN A 525 7.99 28.38 8.63
N LEU A 526 7.91 29.04 9.79
CA LEU A 526 8.96 28.97 10.82
C LEU A 526 9.16 27.54 11.36
N LEU A 527 8.08 26.78 11.51
CA LEU A 527 8.13 25.39 11.99
C LEU A 527 8.47 24.36 10.89
N ALA A 528 8.56 24.78 9.62
CA ALA A 528 8.69 23.85 8.50
C ALA A 528 10.07 23.16 8.43
N SER A 529 11.14 23.85 8.81
CA SER A 529 12.52 23.32 8.87
C SER A 529 13.45 24.31 9.56
N PHE A 530 14.48 23.83 10.26
CA PHE A 530 15.47 24.68 10.93
C PHE A 530 16.24 25.64 9.98
N PRO A 531 16.69 25.24 8.77
CA PRO A 531 17.34 26.17 7.85
C PRO A 531 16.42 27.32 7.41
N ARG A 532 15.15 27.03 7.10
CA ARG A 532 14.16 28.08 6.77
C ARG A 532 13.92 29.02 7.95
N PHE A 533 13.84 28.49 9.17
CA PHE A 533 13.74 29.29 10.38
C PHE A 533 14.92 30.28 10.48
N LEU A 534 16.16 29.80 10.32
CA LEU A 534 17.35 30.66 10.32
C LEU A 534 17.26 31.73 9.23
N SER A 535 16.88 31.37 8.00
CA SER A 535 16.72 32.33 6.92
C SER A 535 15.67 33.41 7.24
N ILE A 536 14.54 33.03 7.83
CA ILE A 536 13.49 33.98 8.22
C ILE A 536 13.97 34.91 9.34
N VAL A 537 14.70 34.39 10.34
CA VAL A 537 15.32 35.21 11.39
C VAL A 537 16.31 36.20 10.79
N THR A 538 17.16 35.77 9.86
CA THR A 538 18.10 36.66 9.16
C THR A 538 17.36 37.76 8.40
N VAL A 539 16.28 37.43 7.68
CA VAL A 539 15.44 38.42 6.99
C VAL A 539 14.83 39.41 7.97
N TRP A 540 14.33 38.95 9.12
CA TRP A 540 13.80 39.83 10.17
C TRP A 540 14.85 40.78 10.72
N LEU A 541 16.06 40.29 11.01
CA LEU A 541 17.15 41.13 11.50
C LEU A 541 17.54 42.20 10.47
N LEU A 542 17.55 41.88 9.17
CA LEU A 542 17.81 42.86 8.10
C LEU A 542 16.69 43.91 7.98
N VAL A 543 15.42 43.48 8.06
CA VAL A 543 14.27 44.40 8.04
C VAL A 543 14.29 45.32 9.26
N LEU A 544 14.54 44.78 10.45
CA LEU A 544 14.66 45.55 11.68
C LEU A 544 15.86 46.49 11.64
N ALA A 545 17.00 46.06 11.08
CA ALA A 545 18.16 46.92 10.90
C ALA A 545 17.84 48.15 10.04
N ALA A 546 17.10 47.96 8.93
CA ALA A 546 16.63 49.05 8.09
C ALA A 546 15.63 49.96 8.81
N LEU A 547 14.70 49.38 9.58
CA LEU A 547 13.72 50.15 10.37
C LEU A 547 14.37 50.96 11.49
N PHE A 548 15.36 50.40 12.18
CA PHE A 548 16.15 51.12 13.19
C PHE A 548 17.01 52.21 12.53
N ALA A 549 17.67 51.94 11.40
CA ALA A 549 18.42 52.94 10.65
C ALA A 549 17.53 54.13 10.19
N TRP A 550 16.26 53.87 9.90
CA TRP A 550 15.25 54.90 9.60
C TRP A 550 14.73 55.64 10.84
N ALA A 551 14.60 54.93 11.97
CA ALA A 551 14.06 55.49 13.21
C ALA A 551 15.11 56.27 14.04
N LEU A 552 16.41 56.02 13.78
CA LEU A 552 17.52 56.72 14.42
C LEU A 552 17.51 58.23 14.10
N PRO A 553 17.65 59.11 15.11
CA PRO A 553 17.78 60.55 14.89
C PRO A 553 18.97 60.86 13.99
N GLN A 554 18.85 61.88 13.14
CA GLN A 554 19.92 62.28 12.23
C GLN A 554 21.21 62.70 12.96
N GLU A 555 21.06 63.14 14.21
CA GLU A 555 22.12 63.55 15.14
C GLU A 555 22.91 62.38 15.74
N ALA A 556 22.33 61.17 15.79
CA ALA A 556 22.93 60.00 16.44
C ALA A 556 24.11 59.38 15.68
N VAL A 557 24.33 59.80 14.43
CA VAL A 557 25.32 59.20 13.51
C VAL A 557 26.52 60.14 13.29
N GLY A 558 26.55 61.28 13.98
CA GLY A 558 27.54 62.33 13.73
C GLY A 558 27.38 62.97 12.33
N ALA A 559 27.96 64.16 12.14
CA ALA A 559 27.83 64.92 10.90
C ALA A 559 28.50 64.25 9.67
N THR A 560 29.33 63.23 9.87
CA THR A 560 30.14 62.55 8.85
C THR A 560 29.76 61.09 8.60
N GLY A 561 28.83 60.52 9.36
CA GLY A 561 28.55 59.09 9.27
C GLY A 561 27.78 58.73 8.00
N GLY A 562 28.38 57.86 7.18
CA GLY A 562 27.80 57.39 5.93
C GLY A 562 26.58 56.49 6.14
N ILE A 563 25.84 56.21 5.06
CA ILE A 563 24.69 55.27 5.06
C ILE A 563 25.07 53.91 5.67
N LEU A 564 26.30 53.46 5.45
CA LEU A 564 26.81 52.19 5.98
C LEU A 564 26.85 52.17 7.51
N GLU A 565 27.29 53.25 8.15
CA GLU A 565 27.38 53.36 9.61
C GLU A 565 25.99 53.34 10.25
N ARG A 566 24.99 53.96 9.61
CA ARG A 566 23.58 53.88 10.03
C ARG A 566 23.03 52.47 10.00
N ILE A 567 23.36 51.71 8.96
CA ILE A 567 22.91 50.33 8.81
C ILE A 567 23.59 49.45 9.86
N VAL A 568 24.88 49.67 10.15
CA VAL A 568 25.62 48.93 11.19
C VAL A 568 25.02 49.19 12.58
N LEU A 569 24.81 50.46 12.96
CA LEU A 569 24.17 50.82 14.22
C LEU A 569 22.71 50.31 14.30
N GLY A 570 21.99 50.35 13.18
CA GLY A 570 20.65 49.78 13.07
C GLY A 570 20.63 48.27 13.27
N LEU A 571 21.62 47.54 12.72
CA LEU A 571 21.77 46.10 12.89
C LEU A 571 22.12 45.72 14.32
N GLU A 572 23.02 46.45 14.97
CA GLU A 572 23.35 46.25 16.39
C GLU A 572 22.11 46.46 17.28
N SER A 573 21.35 47.53 17.01
CA SER A 573 20.08 47.82 17.70
C SER A 573 19.03 46.72 17.44
N ALA A 574 18.97 46.19 16.22
CA ALA A 574 18.10 45.08 15.87
C ALA A 574 18.45 43.80 16.62
N ILE A 575 19.73 43.41 16.67
CA ILE A 575 20.18 42.20 17.37
C ILE A 575 19.92 42.30 18.88
N THR A 576 20.31 43.41 19.51
CA THR A 576 20.14 43.62 20.96
C THR A 576 18.66 43.62 21.36
N SER A 577 17.79 44.28 20.58
CA SER A 577 16.35 44.33 20.85
C SER A 577 15.65 43.00 20.54
N PHE A 578 16.04 42.30 19.45
CA PHE A 578 15.43 41.03 19.03
C PHE A 578 15.74 39.89 20.00
N PHE A 579 16.93 39.85 20.60
CA PHE A 579 17.28 38.85 21.60
C PHE A 579 17.03 39.31 23.05
N SER A 580 16.43 40.49 23.25
CA SER A 580 16.16 41.07 24.58
C SER A 580 17.41 41.15 25.48
N VAL A 581 18.59 41.39 24.89
CA VAL A 581 19.87 41.44 25.62
C VAL A 581 20.08 42.79 26.34
N GLY A 582 19.25 43.79 26.04
CA GLY A 582 19.25 45.09 26.73
C GLY A 582 18.41 46.13 25.99
N ALA A 583 18.35 47.35 26.54
CA ALA A 583 17.90 48.51 25.77
C ALA A 583 18.86 48.76 24.60
N PRO A 584 18.41 49.39 23.48
CA PRO A 584 19.31 49.73 22.38
C PRO A 584 20.53 50.47 22.92
N ILE A 585 21.72 49.94 22.64
CA ILE A 585 22.98 50.51 23.14
C ILE A 585 23.24 51.78 22.33
N TYR A 586 22.84 52.93 22.87
CA TYR A 586 23.36 54.19 22.39
C TYR A 586 24.67 54.43 23.11
N HIS A 587 25.78 54.36 22.38
CA HIS A 587 27.00 55.01 22.84
C HIS A 587 26.72 56.52 22.83
N SER A 588 26.21 57.05 23.95
CA SER A 588 26.11 58.49 24.15
C SER A 588 27.53 59.03 24.24
N ILE A 589 28.05 59.45 23.09
CA ILE A 589 29.19 60.34 23.06
C ILE A 589 28.63 61.68 23.56
N ASP A 590 28.97 61.97 24.82
CA ASP A 590 28.68 63.19 25.58
C ASP A 590 27.28 63.39 26.18
N ASN A 591 27.31 63.95 27.40
CA ASN A 591 26.30 64.30 28.40
C ASN A 591 25.03 65.05 27.89
N ALA A 592 24.38 64.58 26.82
CA ALA A 592 23.11 65.13 26.36
C ALA A 592 21.94 64.66 27.26
N PRO A 593 20.99 65.55 27.61
CA PRO A 593 19.83 65.18 28.40
C PRO A 593 19.05 64.08 27.68
N ILE A 594 18.65 63.05 28.43
CA ILE A 594 17.91 61.87 27.97
C ILE A 594 16.64 62.34 27.26
N THR A 595 16.71 62.54 25.94
CA THR A 595 15.54 62.81 25.12
C THR A 595 14.68 61.57 25.15
N LEU A 596 13.42 61.72 25.58
CA LEU A 596 12.43 60.64 25.57
C LEU A 596 12.49 59.92 24.22
N PRO A 597 12.53 58.57 24.21
CA PRO A 597 12.67 57.82 22.98
C PRO A 597 11.54 58.20 22.02
N SER A 598 11.93 58.58 20.79
CA SER A 598 10.97 58.87 19.72
C SER A 598 9.96 57.73 19.62
N TRP A 599 8.68 58.06 19.39
CA TRP A 599 7.63 57.05 19.24
C TRP A 599 7.98 56.00 18.17
N LYS A 600 8.77 56.38 17.16
CA LYS A 600 9.31 55.48 16.14
C LYS A 600 10.25 54.44 16.75
N MET A 601 11.16 54.86 17.62
CA MET A 601 12.09 53.95 18.30
C MET A 601 11.37 53.04 19.28
N VAL A 602 10.39 53.55 20.03
CA VAL A 602 9.55 52.72 20.91
C VAL A 602 8.82 51.67 20.09
N PHE A 603 8.19 52.05 18.97
CA PHE A 603 7.47 51.13 18.10
C PHE A 603 8.38 50.04 17.51
N VAL A 604 9.53 50.41 16.91
CA VAL A 604 10.47 49.45 16.31
C VAL A 604 11.06 48.53 17.38
N SER A 605 11.37 49.04 18.57
CA SER A 605 11.86 48.23 19.70
C SER A 605 10.80 47.25 20.19
N SER A 606 9.54 47.69 20.36
CA SER A 606 8.44 46.79 20.74
C SER A 606 8.22 45.69 19.69
N LEU A 607 8.25 46.05 18.39
CA LEU A 607 8.12 45.08 17.31
C LEU A 607 9.27 44.07 17.30
N ALA A 608 10.52 44.53 17.50
CA ALA A 608 11.70 43.69 17.57
C ALA A 608 11.62 42.70 18.74
N ILE A 609 11.23 43.17 19.93
CA ILE A 609 11.11 42.34 21.14
C ILE A 609 10.01 41.28 20.97
N VAL A 610 8.81 41.67 20.51
CA VAL A 610 7.69 40.73 20.32
C VAL A 610 8.03 39.68 19.26
N SER A 611 8.63 40.11 18.14
CA SER A 611 9.11 39.20 17.11
C SER A 611 10.18 38.25 17.67
N GLY A 612 11.14 38.79 18.43
CA GLY A 612 12.18 38.05 19.13
C GLY A 612 11.66 36.93 20.01
N PHE A 613 10.70 37.23 20.89
CA PHE A 613 10.06 36.23 21.76
C PHE A 613 9.35 35.13 20.99
N LEU A 614 8.63 35.48 19.91
CA LEU A 614 7.96 34.50 19.06
C LEU A 614 8.98 33.56 18.39
N HIS A 615 10.07 34.08 17.85
CA HIS A 615 11.12 33.27 17.22
C HIS A 615 11.90 32.45 18.24
N LEU A 616 12.13 32.97 19.45
CA LEU A 616 12.75 32.24 20.54
C LEU A 616 11.89 31.03 20.95
N GLY A 617 10.57 31.21 21.07
CA GLY A 617 9.66 30.08 21.32
C GLY A 617 9.71 29.01 20.24
N VAL A 618 9.80 29.41 18.97
CA VAL A 618 9.98 28.47 17.85
C VAL A 618 11.36 27.80 17.88
N LEU A 619 12.42 28.53 18.22
CA LEU A 619 13.76 27.97 18.38
C LEU A 619 13.79 26.92 19.50
N ILE A 620 13.20 27.22 20.66
CA ILE A 620 13.06 26.27 21.76
C ILE A 620 12.30 25.02 21.29
N THR A 621 11.26 25.19 20.48
CA THR A 621 10.51 24.06 19.91
C THR A 621 11.39 23.20 18.98
N HIS A 622 12.20 23.82 18.12
CA HIS A 622 13.16 23.10 17.27
C HIS A 622 14.24 22.40 18.09
N LEU A 623 14.80 23.06 19.10
CA LEU A 623 15.80 22.49 20.00
C LEU A 623 15.23 21.34 20.81
N TYR A 624 14.02 21.47 21.35
CA TYR A 624 13.33 20.38 22.04
C TYR A 624 13.14 19.19 21.11
N THR A 625 12.70 19.43 19.88
CA THR A 625 12.54 18.38 18.86
C THR A 625 13.87 17.75 18.47
N LEU A 626 14.99 18.48 18.51
CA LEU A 626 16.33 17.94 18.25
C LEU A 626 16.90 17.16 19.43
N VAL A 627 16.65 17.61 20.66
CA VAL A 627 17.11 16.95 21.89
C VAL A 627 16.29 15.70 22.15
N SER A 628 14.97 15.72 21.96
CA SER A 628 14.11 14.55 22.12
C SER A 628 14.33 13.46 21.07
N ARG A 629 15.12 13.74 20.02
CA ARG A 629 15.57 12.74 19.02
C ARG A 629 16.76 11.91 19.50
N ARG A 630 17.47 12.35 20.55
CA ARG A 630 18.56 11.61 21.19
C ARG A 630 18.02 10.91 22.43
#